data_AF-A0A1J3FTW2-F1
#
_entry.id   AF-A0A1J3FTW2-F1
#
_cell.length_a   1.000
_cell.length_b   1.000
_cell.length_c   1.000
_cell.angle_alpha   90.00
_cell.angle_beta   90.00
_cell.angle_gamma   90.00
#
_symmetry.space_group_name_H-M   'P 1'
#
loop_
_entity.id
_entity.type
_entity.pdbx_description
1 polymer ?
#
loop_
_entity_poly.entity_id
_entity_poly.type
_entity_poly.pdbx_seq_one_letter_code
_entity_poly.pdbx_strand_id
1 'polypeptide(L)'
;MTMEMLRDLPRDLVEDEIVTRVPATHLKGLGSTCKLWNRMFNGDRRFAGKHTDRAAKQFMVLLLRRALRICPAIVDLDGKVPSLEAKTEVSLVDPHPQCPAAQFDVARVFHCDGLLLCTSALDSWFGTHLL
;
A
#
# COMPACT_ATOMS: atom_id res chain seq x y z
N MET A 1 22.47 -19.34 -2.73
CA MET A 1 21.33 -20.11 -3.29
C MET A 1 21.33 -19.90 -4.79
N THR A 2 21.87 -20.85 -5.53
CA THR A 2 21.99 -20.76 -7.00
C THR A 2 20.62 -20.97 -7.64
N MET A 3 20.38 -20.32 -8.78
CA MET A 3 19.11 -20.36 -9.52
C MET A 3 18.64 -21.78 -9.88
N GLU A 4 19.57 -22.74 -9.89
CA GLU A 4 19.33 -24.14 -10.26
C GLU A 4 18.55 -24.89 -9.17
N MET A 5 18.87 -24.69 -7.89
CA MET A 5 18.16 -25.40 -6.80
C MET A 5 16.66 -25.08 -6.75
N LEU A 6 16.26 -23.88 -7.16
CA LEU A 6 14.86 -23.48 -7.20
C LEU A 6 14.08 -24.13 -8.36
N ARG A 7 14.76 -24.62 -9.40
CA ARG A 7 14.12 -25.27 -10.55
C ARG A 7 13.85 -26.75 -10.32
N ASP A 8 14.65 -27.38 -9.46
CA ASP A 8 14.53 -28.81 -9.13
C ASP A 8 13.42 -29.08 -8.11
N LEU A 9 12.86 -28.03 -7.50
CA LEU A 9 11.74 -28.11 -6.57
C LEU A 9 10.40 -28.07 -7.31
N PRO A 10 9.35 -28.74 -6.77
CA PRO A 10 8.00 -28.60 -7.29
C PRO A 10 7.58 -27.14 -7.39
N ARG A 11 6.99 -26.78 -8.54
CA ARG A 11 6.58 -25.39 -8.83
C ARG A 11 5.73 -24.81 -7.70
N ASP A 12 4.73 -25.55 -7.23
CA ASP A 12 3.82 -25.08 -6.20
C ASP A 12 4.55 -24.79 -4.89
N LEU A 13 5.56 -25.59 -4.52
CA LEU A 13 6.34 -25.37 -3.31
C LEU A 13 7.16 -24.07 -3.41
N VAL A 14 7.73 -23.82 -4.58
CA VAL A 14 8.54 -22.62 -4.81
C VAL A 14 7.65 -21.37 -4.85
N GLU A 15 6.58 -21.42 -5.64
CA GLU A 15 5.66 -20.30 -5.84
C GLU A 15 4.87 -19.98 -4.57
N ASP A 16 4.31 -20.99 -3.90
CA ASP A 16 3.38 -20.78 -2.80
C ASP A 16 4.05 -20.69 -1.43
N GLU A 17 5.24 -21.26 -1.21
CA GLU A 17 5.88 -21.29 0.11
C GLU A 17 7.21 -20.54 0.19
N ILE A 18 8.08 -20.67 -0.80
CA ILE A 18 9.41 -20.06 -0.75
C ILE A 18 9.32 -18.58 -1.13
N VAL A 19 8.79 -18.32 -2.33
CA VAL A 19 8.80 -16.98 -2.92
C VAL A 19 7.77 -16.05 -2.24
N THR A 20 6.63 -16.58 -1.77
CA THR A 20 5.64 -15.78 -1.01
C THR A 20 6.18 -15.24 0.31
N ARG A 21 7.21 -15.85 0.89
CA ARG A 21 7.85 -15.39 2.14
C ARG A 21 8.97 -14.39 1.92
N VAL A 22 9.44 -14.23 0.69
CA VAL A 22 10.51 -13.29 0.35
C VAL A 22 9.91 -11.89 0.24
N PRO A 23 10.46 -10.86 0.92
CA PRO A 23 9.95 -9.50 0.80
C PRO A 23 9.93 -9.00 -0.66
N ALA A 24 8.90 -8.24 -1.02
CA ALA A 24 8.67 -7.76 -2.39
C ALA A 24 9.85 -6.93 -2.95
N THR A 25 10.60 -6.25 -2.08
CA THR A 25 11.82 -5.50 -2.42
C THR A 25 12.88 -6.37 -3.10
N HIS A 26 13.09 -7.59 -2.59
CA HIS A 26 14.04 -8.55 -3.16
C HIS A 26 13.48 -9.26 -4.39
N LEU A 27 12.16 -9.48 -4.44
CA LEU A 27 11.50 -10.07 -5.61
C LEU A 27 11.62 -9.19 -6.87
N LYS A 28 11.63 -7.86 -6.72
CA LYS A 28 11.86 -6.95 -7.85
C LYS A 28 13.21 -7.20 -8.53
N GLY A 29 14.26 -7.45 -7.72
CA GLY A 29 15.59 -7.81 -8.22
C GLY A 29 15.62 -9.21 -8.83
N LEU A 30 14.92 -10.18 -8.23
CA LEU A 30 14.81 -11.53 -8.79
C LEU A 30 14.05 -11.53 -10.13
N GLY A 31 13.01 -10.69 -10.26
CA GLY A 31 12.23 -10.55 -11.49
C GLY A 31 13.06 -10.09 -12.70
N SER A 32 14.09 -9.26 -12.49
CA SER A 32 14.93 -8.79 -13.60
C SER A 32 15.88 -9.86 -14.14
N THR A 33 16.12 -10.94 -13.39
CA THR A 33 17.05 -12.01 -13.79
C THR A 33 16.46 -12.98 -14.82
N CYS A 34 15.13 -13.18 -14.83
CA CYS A 34 14.50 -14.15 -15.72
C CYS A 34 13.05 -13.78 -16.06
N LYS A 35 12.65 -13.99 -17.32
CA LYS A 35 11.28 -13.77 -17.82
C LYS A 35 10.23 -14.58 -17.06
N LEU A 36 10.58 -15.77 -16.56
CA LEU A 36 9.68 -16.61 -15.77
C LEU A 36 9.28 -15.91 -14.47
N TRP A 37 10.26 -15.46 -13.69
CA TRP A 37 10.04 -14.71 -12.45
C TRP A 37 9.35 -13.39 -12.72
N ASN A 38 9.76 -12.66 -13.76
CA ASN A 38 9.14 -11.40 -14.13
C ASN A 38 7.63 -11.55 -14.42
N ARG A 39 7.24 -12.60 -15.16
CA ARG A 39 5.84 -12.88 -15.48
C ARG A 39 5.05 -13.24 -14.23
N MET A 40 5.63 -14.06 -13.34
CA MET A 40 5.00 -14.44 -12.09
C MET A 40 4.75 -13.22 -11.19
N PHE A 41 5.76 -12.38 -10.96
CA PHE A 41 5.65 -11.28 -10.01
C PHE A 41 4.77 -10.12 -10.51
N ASN A 42 4.69 -9.91 -11.83
CA ASN A 42 3.96 -8.78 -12.41
C ASN A 42 2.65 -9.17 -13.12
N GLY A 43 2.47 -10.45 -13.46
CA GLY A 43 1.34 -10.91 -14.27
C GLY A 43 0.42 -11.91 -13.56
N ASP A 44 0.86 -12.53 -12.47
CA ASP A 44 0.03 -13.50 -11.75
C ASP A 44 -0.66 -12.86 -10.54
N ARG A 45 -1.98 -12.64 -10.69
CA ARG A 45 -2.82 -12.07 -9.64
C ARG A 45 -2.98 -13.00 -8.43
N ARG A 46 -2.91 -14.33 -8.63
CA ARG A 46 -2.97 -15.32 -7.55
C ARG A 46 -1.71 -15.25 -6.71
N PHE A 47 -0.54 -15.14 -7.35
CA PHE A 47 0.72 -14.91 -6.65
C PHE A 47 0.69 -13.60 -5.86
N ALA A 48 0.30 -12.49 -6.50
CA ALA A 48 0.24 -11.19 -5.86
C ALA A 48 -0.65 -11.22 -4.60
N GLY A 49 -1.84 -11.81 -4.68
CA GLY A 49 -2.75 -11.95 -3.53
C GLY A 49 -2.16 -12.77 -2.38
N LYS A 50 -1.58 -13.95 -2.68
CA LYS A 50 -0.95 -14.80 -1.65
C LYS A 50 0.26 -14.14 -1.00
N HIS A 51 1.07 -13.45 -1.81
CA HIS A 51 2.24 -12.72 -1.34
C HIS A 51 1.81 -11.58 -0.40
N THR A 52 0.81 -10.78 -0.80
CA THR A 52 0.29 -9.69 0.06
C THR A 52 -0.34 -10.19 1.35
N ASP A 53 -1.04 -11.33 1.33
CA ASP A 53 -1.65 -11.91 2.53
C ASP A 53 -0.62 -12.40 3.54
N ARG A 54 0.49 -12.97 3.04
CA ARG A 54 1.58 -13.50 3.87
C ARG A 54 2.66 -12.47 4.21
N ALA A 55 2.68 -11.33 3.53
CA ALA A 55 3.60 -10.26 3.83
C ALA A 55 3.39 -9.75 5.26
N ALA A 56 4.50 -9.39 5.92
CA ALA A 56 4.43 -8.73 7.21
C ALA A 56 3.59 -7.45 7.07
N LYS A 57 2.46 -7.41 7.79
CA LYS A 57 1.52 -6.29 7.73
C LYS A 57 2.09 -5.17 8.58
N GLN A 58 2.75 -4.21 7.95
CA GLN A 58 3.06 -2.94 8.62
C GLN A 58 1.76 -2.16 8.79
N PHE A 59 1.42 -1.81 10.03
CA PHE A 59 0.27 -0.97 10.29
C PHE A 59 0.61 0.46 9.86
N MET A 60 -0.01 0.92 8.78
CA MET A 60 0.06 2.33 8.39
C MET A 60 -1.11 3.07 9.02
N VAL A 61 -0.82 3.93 9.98
CA VAL A 61 -1.80 4.83 10.59
C VAL A 61 -1.78 6.13 9.83
N LEU A 62 -2.95 6.72 9.59
CA LEU A 62 -3.07 8.01 8.93
C LEU A 62 -3.51 9.04 9.95
N LEU A 63 -2.63 10.00 10.23
CA LEU A 63 -2.89 11.07 11.19
C LEU A 63 -3.41 12.30 10.43
N LEU A 64 -4.62 12.73 10.73
CA LEU A 64 -5.15 14.00 10.23
C LEU A 64 -4.61 15.16 11.08
N ARG A 65 -3.84 16.04 10.46
CA ARG A 65 -3.27 17.26 11.04
C ARG A 65 -4.06 18.49 10.61
N ARG A 66 -3.73 19.64 11.22
CA ARG A 66 -4.35 20.94 10.91
C ARG A 66 -4.28 21.24 9.41
N ALA A 67 -5.29 21.96 8.90
CA ALA A 67 -5.40 22.31 7.49
C ALA A 67 -5.45 21.09 6.55
N LEU A 68 -6.10 20.00 6.98
CA LEU A 68 -6.44 18.84 6.13
C LEU A 68 -5.22 18.12 5.56
N ARG A 69 -4.17 18.08 6.37
CA ARG A 69 -2.95 17.42 6.01
C ARG A 69 -2.93 16.03 6.60
N ILE A 70 -2.67 15.03 5.79
CA ILE A 70 -2.52 13.65 6.24
C ILE A 70 -1.05 13.37 6.42
N CYS A 71 -0.69 12.85 7.58
CA CYS A 71 0.64 12.33 7.86
C CYS A 71 0.53 10.81 8.00
N PRO A 72 0.92 10.04 6.98
CA PRO A 72 1.06 8.60 7.11
C PRO A 72 2.15 8.30 8.13
N ALA A 73 1.91 7.37 9.04
CA ALA A 73 2.89 6.90 9.99
C ALA A 73 2.91 5.38 9.99
N ILE A 74 4.11 4.80 9.97
CA ILE A 74 4.28 3.36 10.16
C ILE A 74 4.35 3.12 11.66
N VAL A 75 3.55 2.16 12.12
CA VAL A 75 3.63 1.63 13.47
C VAL A 75 4.26 0.25 13.39
N ASP A 76 5.43 0.11 14.02
CA ASP A 76 6.04 -1.20 14.27
C ASP A 76 5.62 -1.69 15.66
N LEU A 77 4.86 -2.77 15.68
CA LEU A 77 4.40 -3.45 16.90
C LEU A 77 5.17 -4.74 17.18
N ASP A 78 6.01 -5.21 16.24
CA ASP A 78 6.73 -6.48 16.34
C ASP A 78 8.06 -6.32 17.10
N GLY A 79 8.52 -5.08 17.30
CA GLY A 79 9.71 -4.74 18.08
C GLY A 79 9.51 -4.77 19.61
N LYS A 80 10.63 -4.84 20.35
CA LYS A 80 10.65 -4.84 21.84
C LYS A 80 10.11 -3.54 22.47
N VAL A 81 10.07 -2.47 21.67
CA VAL A 81 9.49 -1.15 22.00
C VAL A 81 8.64 -0.71 20.80
N PRO A 82 7.34 -0.45 20.97
CA PRO A 82 6.51 0.10 19.90
C PRO A 82 7.12 1.40 19.36
N SER A 83 7.24 1.52 18.04
CA SER A 83 7.79 2.72 17.41
C SER A 83 6.83 3.29 16.37
N LEU A 84 6.87 4.61 16.23
CA LEU A 84 6.04 5.38 15.30
C LEU A 84 6.96 6.22 14.42
N GLU A 85 7.02 5.89 13.13
CA GLU A 85 7.76 6.66 12.15
C GLU A 85 6.78 7.43 11.24
N ALA A 86 6.78 8.76 11.35
CA ALA A 86 5.97 9.63 10.52
C ALA A 86 6.63 9.85 9.15
N LYS A 87 5.91 9.59 8.07
CA LYS A 87 6.30 9.90 6.70
C LYS A 87 5.91 11.33 6.31
N THR A 88 6.40 11.76 5.15
CA THR A 88 6.10 13.06 4.55
C THR A 88 4.61 13.33 4.53
N GLU A 89 4.25 14.53 4.97
CA GLU A 89 2.89 15.02 5.01
C GLU A 89 2.33 15.22 3.60
N VAL A 90 1.09 14.79 3.37
CA VAL A 90 0.38 14.95 2.10
C VAL A 90 -0.82 15.87 2.36
N SER A 91 -0.96 16.91 1.52
CA SER A 91 -2.13 17.79 1.54
C SER A 91 -3.30 17.12 0.84
N LEU A 92 -4.48 17.11 1.47
CA LEU A 92 -5.73 16.74 0.80
C LEU A 92 -6.27 17.83 -0.12
N VAL A 93 -5.71 19.05 -0.08
CA VAL A 93 -6.10 20.14 -0.97
C VAL A 93 -5.54 19.89 -2.36
N ASP A 94 -6.41 19.89 -3.37
CA ASP A 94 -6.07 19.76 -4.78
C ASP A 94 -5.08 20.88 -5.18
N PRO A 95 -3.92 20.56 -5.80
CA PRO A 95 -3.02 21.57 -6.35
C PRO A 95 -3.64 22.40 -7.50
N HIS A 96 -4.80 22.00 -8.04
CA HIS A 96 -5.50 22.74 -9.08
C HIS A 96 -6.72 23.50 -8.50
N PRO A 97 -6.60 24.82 -8.23
CA PRO A 97 -7.67 25.59 -7.64
C PRO A 97 -8.69 25.94 -8.74
N GLN A 98 -9.61 25.03 -9.06
CA GLN A 98 -10.74 25.41 -9.92
C GLN A 98 -11.69 26.39 -9.21
N CYS A 99 -11.62 26.50 -7.88
CA CYS A 99 -12.27 27.55 -7.09
C CYS A 99 -11.46 27.89 -5.82
N PRO A 100 -10.98 29.14 -5.65
CA PRO A 100 -10.28 29.59 -4.44
C PRO A 100 -11.14 29.59 -3.15
N ALA A 101 -12.46 29.44 -3.28
CA ALA A 101 -13.42 29.62 -2.20
C ALA A 101 -13.92 28.32 -1.56
N ALA A 102 -13.63 27.15 -2.15
CA ALA A 102 -14.07 25.86 -1.61
C ALA A 102 -12.94 25.25 -0.78
N GLN A 103 -12.72 25.79 0.42
CA GLN A 103 -11.94 25.06 1.43
C GLN A 103 -12.73 23.80 1.77
N PHE A 104 -12.32 22.65 1.22
CA PHE A 104 -12.99 21.37 1.44
C PHE A 104 -12.79 20.92 2.89
N ASP A 105 -13.60 21.43 3.82
CA ASP A 105 -13.43 21.13 5.24
C ASP A 105 -13.84 19.67 5.54
N VAL A 106 -12.85 18.79 5.74
CA VAL A 106 -13.06 17.36 5.97
C VAL A 106 -13.66 17.15 7.36
N ALA A 107 -14.93 16.77 7.39
CA ALA A 107 -15.65 16.39 8.60
C ALA A 107 -15.32 14.97 9.06
N ARG A 108 -15.15 14.02 8.13
CA ARG A 108 -14.90 12.60 8.46
C ARG A 108 -13.96 11.97 7.45
N VAL A 109 -13.16 11.01 7.93
CA VAL A 109 -12.26 10.19 7.10
C VAL A 109 -12.57 8.72 7.38
N PHE A 110 -12.77 7.95 6.33
CA PHE A 110 -12.93 6.50 6.37
C PHE A 110 -11.81 5.83 5.59
N HIS A 111 -11.38 4.65 6.04
CA HIS A 111 -10.38 3.84 5.37
C HIS A 111 -11.01 2.52 4.91
N CYS A 112 -10.85 2.19 3.63
CA CYS A 112 -11.27 0.91 3.04
C CYS A 112 -10.18 0.41 2.10
N ASP A 113 -9.58 -0.75 2.40
CA ASP A 113 -8.62 -1.45 1.52
C ASP A 113 -7.49 -0.56 0.94
N GLY A 114 -6.95 0.35 1.75
CA GLY A 114 -5.87 1.26 1.33
C GLY A 114 -6.34 2.55 0.63
N LEU A 115 -7.65 2.73 0.46
CA LEU A 115 -8.26 3.98 0.01
C LEU A 115 -8.78 4.80 1.19
N LEU A 116 -8.78 6.12 1.03
CA LEU A 116 -9.31 7.07 2.00
C LEU A 116 -10.49 7.83 1.42
N LEU A 117 -11.66 7.67 2.05
CA LEU A 117 -12.85 8.45 1.75
C LEU A 117 -12.95 9.61 2.73
N CYS A 118 -12.84 10.83 2.23
CA CYS A 118 -12.99 12.06 3.01
C CYS A 118 -14.35 12.69 2.71
N THR A 119 -15.15 13.00 3.73
CA THR A 119 -16.44 13.70 3.58
C THR A 119 -16.34 15.09 4.19
N SER A 120 -16.91 16.10 3.53
CA SER A 120 -16.98 17.46 4.08
C SER A 120 -18.23 17.71 4.90
N ALA A 121 -18.23 18.73 5.76
CA ALA A 121 -19.39 19.12 6.57
C ALA A 121 -20.52 19.78 5.73
N LEU A 122 -20.25 20.12 4.47
CA LEU A 122 -21.20 20.70 3.53
C LEU A 122 -22.02 19.60 2.86
N ASP A 123 -22.84 18.92 3.65
CA ASP A 123 -23.94 18.09 3.12
C ASP A 123 -25.07 19.02 2.62
N SER A 124 -24.96 19.45 1.38
CA SER A 124 -26.12 19.50 0.49
C SER A 124 -25.75 18.80 -0.82
N TRP A 125 -25.81 17.47 -0.76
CA TRP A 125 -26.00 16.51 -1.85
C TRP A 125 -25.50 16.93 -3.24
N PHE A 126 -24.22 16.71 -3.53
CA PHE A 126 -23.76 16.49 -4.89
C PHE A 126 -22.81 15.31 -4.91
N GLY A 127 -23.32 14.16 -5.37
CA GLY A 127 -22.46 13.03 -5.70
C GLY A 127 -21.57 13.42 -6.86
N THR A 128 -20.26 13.45 -6.65
CA THR A 128 -19.28 13.55 -7.72
C THR A 128 -18.44 12.28 -7.75
N HIS A 129 -18.51 11.61 -8.89
CA HIS A 129 -17.62 10.52 -9.29
C HIS A 129 -16.16 10.98 -9.16
N LEU A 130 -15.37 10.28 -8.35
CA LEU A 130 -13.92 10.36 -8.39
C LEU A 130 -13.41 9.27 -9.35
N LEU A 131 -12.82 9.71 -10.46
CA LEU A 131 -11.91 8.90 -11.28
C LEU A 131 -10.55 8.81 -10.60
#